data_AF-A0AB38U929-F1
#
_entry.id   AF-A0AB38U929-F1
#
_cell.length_a   1.000
_cell.length_b   1.000
_cell.length_c   1.000
_cell.angle_alpha   90.00
_cell.angle_beta   90.00
_cell.angle_gamma   90.00
#
_symmetry.space_group_name_H-M   'P 1'
#
loop_
_entity.id
_entity.type
_entity.pdbx_description
1 polymer ?
#
loop_
_entity_poly.entity_id
_entity_poly.type
_entity_poly.pdbx_seq_one_letter_code
_entity_poly.pdbx_strand_id
1 'polypeptide(L)' 'MSNLTDNGLQLFARQINEAVSALIELEAMKADNQQRESESNSPAYTSEQIMDLQCKYALDYNSIIDKYREFQ' A
#
# COMPACT_ATOMS: atom_id res chain seq x y z
N MET A 1 -11.73 32.48 -4.16
CA MET A 1 -10.48 31.75 -3.92
C MET A 1 -10.80 30.43 -3.22
N SER A 2 -11.22 29.38 -3.96
CA SER A 2 -11.64 28.09 -3.38
C SER A 2 -11.20 26.85 -4.17
N ASN A 3 -10.28 26.97 -5.13
CA ASN A 3 -9.89 25.83 -5.99
C ASN A 3 -8.56 25.16 -5.60
N LEU A 4 -7.81 25.74 -4.65
CA LEU A 4 -6.51 25.22 -4.21
C LEU A 4 -6.66 24.16 -3.09
N THR A 5 -7.64 24.32 -2.21
CA THR A 5 -7.95 23.38 -1.12
C THR A 5 -8.57 22.08 -1.63
N ASP A 6 -9.39 22.15 -2.69
CA ASP A 6 -10.13 21.00 -3.21
C ASP A 6 -9.23 20.03 -4.00
N ASN A 7 -8.30 20.56 -4.81
CA ASN A 7 -7.28 19.75 -5.49
C ASN A 7 -6.30 19.08 -4.51
N GLY A 8 -5.93 19.77 -3.42
CA GLY A 8 -5.07 19.19 -2.37
C GLY A 8 -5.74 18.03 -1.65
N LEU A 9 -7.02 18.17 -1.29
CA LEU A 9 -7.81 17.09 -0.68
C LEU A 9 -7.99 15.90 -1.62
N GLN A 10 -8.25 16.14 -2.92
CA GLN A 10 -8.41 15.08 -3.90
C GLN A 10 -7.12 14.27 -4.11
N LEU A 11 -5.97 14.96 -4.18
CA LEU A 11 -4.66 14.30 -4.26
C LEU A 11 -4.37 13.48 -3.01
N PHE A 12 -4.70 14.00 -1.83
CA PHE A 12 -4.52 13.29 -0.57
C PHE A 12 -5.42 12.05 -0.46
N ALA A 13 -6.71 12.19 -0.78
CA ALA A 13 -7.65 11.07 -0.80
C ALA A 13 -7.21 9.97 -1.79
N ARG A 14 -6.66 10.38 -2.95
CA ARG A 14 -6.08 9.44 -3.92
C ARG A 14 -4.88 8.69 -3.34
N GLN A 15 -3.94 9.38 -2.69
CA GLN A 15 -2.78 8.77 -2.06
C GLN A 15 -3.16 7.79 -0.94
N ILE A 16 -4.16 8.13 -0.12
CA ILE A 16 -4.69 7.21 0.89
C ILE A 16 -5.29 5.97 0.24
N ASN A 17 -6.13 6.14 -0.80
CA ASN A 17 -6.76 5.00 -1.47
C ASN A 17 -5.72 4.08 -2.10
N GLU A 18 -4.72 4.64 -2.78
CA GLU A 18 -3.62 3.88 -3.37
C GLU A 18 -2.84 3.11 -2.28
N ALA A 19 -2.58 3.74 -1.13
CA ALA A 19 -1.90 3.10 -0.01
C ALA A 19 -2.71 1.97 0.65
N VAL A 20 -4.02 2.17 0.85
CA VAL A 20 -4.91 1.17 1.41
C VAL A 20 -5.04 -0.02 0.47
N SER A 21 -5.20 0.22 -0.84
CA SER A 21 -5.22 -0.86 -1.84
C SER A 21 -3.94 -1.69 -1.82
N ALA A 22 -2.78 -1.03 -1.73
CA ALA A 22 -1.49 -1.69 -1.65
C ALA A 22 -1.33 -2.55 -0.40
N LEU A 23 -1.82 -2.08 0.76
CA LEU A 23 -1.80 -2.85 2.01
C LEU A 23 -2.70 -4.09 1.92
N ILE A 24 -3.89 -3.96 1.34
CA ILE A 24 -4.81 -5.08 1.14
C ILE A 24 -4.16 -6.14 0.23
N GLU A 25 -3.56 -5.71 -0.89
CA GLU A 25 -2.90 -6.60 -1.84
C GLU A 25 -1.67 -7.28 -1.22
N LEU A 26 -0.89 -6.55 -0.43
CA LEU A 26 0.26 -7.10 0.31
C LEU A 26 -0.16 -8.17 1.32
N GLU A 27 -1.20 -7.91 2.11
CA GLU A 27 -1.71 -8.87 3.10
C GLU A 27 -2.31 -10.11 2.41
N ALA A 28 -2.98 -9.95 1.26
CA ALA A 28 -3.45 -11.07 0.46
C ALA A 28 -2.29 -11.94 -0.05
N MET A 29 -1.22 -11.33 -0.59
CA MET A 29 -0.04 -12.07 -1.05
C MET A 29 0.65 -12.85 0.08
N LYS A 30 0.76 -12.26 1.27
CA LYS A 30 1.31 -12.94 2.44
C LYS A 30 0.42 -14.09 2.91
N ALA A 31 -0.89 -13.88 2.96
CA ALA A 31 -1.85 -14.90 3.36
C ALA A 31 -1.81 -16.12 2.42
N ASP A 32 -1.74 -15.89 1.10
CA ASP A 32 -1.60 -16.96 0.10
C ASP A 32 -0.30 -17.75 0.28
N ASN A 33 0.82 -17.05 0.51
CA ASN A 33 2.10 -17.71 0.77
C ASN A 33 2.07 -18.52 2.06
N GLN A 34 1.48 -17.99 3.13
CA GLN A 34 1.34 -18.67 4.41
C GLN A 34 0.43 -19.90 4.30
N GLN A 35 -0.67 -19.79 3.54
CA GLN A 35 -1.54 -20.93 3.25
C GLN A 35 -0.78 -22.03 2.51
N ARG A 36 -0.05 -21.69 1.44
CA ARG A 36 0.74 -22.67 0.70
C ARG A 36 1.84 -23.29 1.54
N GLU A 37 2.50 -22.51 2.39
CA GLU A 37 3.48 -23.03 3.34
C GLU A 37 2.84 -24.06 4.30
N SER A 38 1.64 -23.78 4.80
CA SER A 38 0.88 -24.73 5.65
C SER A 38 0.50 -26.02 4.92
N GLU A 39 0.36 -25.95 3.59
CA GLU A 39 0.11 -27.09 2.71
C GLU A 39 1.40 -27.76 2.22
N SER A 40 2.58 -27.34 2.70
CA SER A 40 3.91 -27.78 2.22
C SER A 40 4.15 -27.54 0.73
N ASN A 41 3.43 -26.57 0.15
CA ASN A 41 3.58 -26.13 -1.23
C ASN A 41 4.62 -25.00 -1.34
N SER A 42 5.14 -24.82 -2.55
CA SER A 42 6.00 -23.66 -2.86
C SER A 42 5.20 -22.36 -2.77
N PRO A 43 5.83 -21.24 -2.35
CA PRO A 43 5.19 -19.92 -2.28
C PRO A 43 4.55 -19.54 -3.63
N ALA A 44 3.40 -18.87 -3.58
CA ALA A 44 2.75 -18.31 -4.77
C ALA A 44 3.51 -17.09 -5.30
N TYR A 45 4.08 -16.30 -4.39
CA TYR A 45 4.77 -15.05 -4.69
C TYR A 45 6.17 -15.02 -4.09
N THR A 46 7.11 -14.46 -4.84
CA THR A 46 8.48 -14.22 -4.40
C THR A 46 8.58 -12.95 -3.55
N SER A 47 9.65 -12.84 -2.77
CA SER A 47 9.96 -11.61 -2.03
C SER A 47 10.15 -10.40 -2.94
N GLU A 48 10.67 -10.60 -4.15
CA GLU A 48 10.84 -9.55 -5.15
C GLU A 48 9.49 -9.02 -5.64
N GLN A 49 8.53 -9.90 -5.94
CA GLN A 49 7.17 -9.48 -6.31
C GLN A 49 6.45 -8.73 -5.18
N ILE A 50 6.73 -9.09 -3.92
CA ILE A 50 6.21 -8.38 -2.75
C ILE A 50 6.85 -6.99 -2.61
N MET A 51 8.16 -6.84 -2.89
CA MET A 51 8.84 -5.54 -2.87
C MET A 51 8.44 -4.65 -4.05
N ASP A 52 8.27 -5.21 -5.24
CA ASP A 52 7.81 -4.49 -6.43
C ASP A 52 6.43 -3.87 -6.20
N LEU A 53 5.55 -4.54 -5.45
CA LEU A 53 4.27 -3.99 -5.04
C LEU A 53 4.46 -2.70 -4.23
N GLN A 54 5.38 -2.70 -3.26
CA GLN A 54 5.67 -1.53 -2.44
C GLN A 54 6.21 -0.37 -3.26
N CYS A 55 7.12 -0.65 -4.21
CA CYS A 55 7.64 0.35 -5.15
C CYS A 55 6.57 0.90 -6.10
N LYS A 56 5.69 0.03 -6.62
CA LYS A 56 4.62 0.40 -7.57
C LYS A 56 3.64 1.42 -7.01
N TYR A 57 3.30 1.30 -5.73
CA TYR A 57 2.39 2.23 -5.08
C TYR A 57 3.10 3.47 -4.51
N ALA A 58 4.40 3.65 -4.79
CA ALA A 58 5.22 4.72 -4.22
C ALA A 58 4.98 4.86 -2.70
N LEU A 59 4.77 3.71 -2.03
CA LEU A 59 4.62 3.58 -0.60
C LEU A 59 5.99 3.84 0.03
N ASP A 60 6.49 5.07 -0.02
CA ASP A 60 7.51 5.47 0.92
C ASP A 60 6.79 5.49 2.27
N TYR A 61 6.86 4.38 3.00
CA TYR A 61 6.10 4.08 4.22
C TYR A 61 6.13 5.27 5.21
N ASN A 62 7.23 6.04 5.18
CA ASN A 62 7.43 7.28 5.91
C ASN A 62 6.48 8.41 5.49
N SER A 63 6.27 8.60 4.19
CA SER A 63 5.46 9.71 3.65
C SER A 63 3.96 9.58 3.99
N ILE A 64 3.42 8.38 4.18
CA ILE A 64 2.03 8.18 4.60
C ILE A 64 1.86 8.42 6.10
N ILE A 65 2.81 7.96 6.93
CA ILE A 65 2.80 8.24 8.37
C ILE A 65 3.03 9.73 8.63
N ASP A 66 3.95 10.36 7.91
CA ASP A 66 4.22 11.80 8.03
C ASP A 66 3.00 12.61 7.59
N LYS A 67 2.34 12.25 6.49
CA LYS A 67 1.10 12.92 6.09
C LYS A 67 -0.06 12.68 7.04
N TYR A 68 -0.20 11.49 7.62
CA TYR A 68 -1.24 11.25 8.63
C TYR A 68 -1.01 12.08 9.91
N ARG A 69 0.26 12.32 10.27
CA ARG A 69 0.64 13.20 11.38
C ARG A 69 0.41 14.68 11.09
N GLU A 70 0.50 15.13 9.83
CA GLU A 70 0.20 16.53 9.45
C GLU A 70 -1.28 16.91 9.58
N PHE A 71 -2.19 15.93 9.64
CA PHE A 71 -3.63 16.14 9.79
C PHE A 71 -4.16 15.94 11.23
N GLN A 72 -3.27 15.72 12.22
CA GLN A 72 -3.59 15.79 13.65
C GLN A 72 -3.20 17.14 14.25
#